data_AF-S7U3R9-F1
#
_entry.id   AF-S7U3R9-F1
#
_cell.length_a   1.000
_cell.length_b   1.000
_cell.length_c   1.000
_cell.angle_alpha   90.00
_cell.angle_beta   90.00
_cell.angle_gamma   90.00
#
_symmetry.space_group_name_H-M   'P 1'
#
loop_
_entity.id
_entity.type
_entity.pdbx_description
1 polymer ?
#
loop_
_entity_poly.entity_id
_entity_poly.type
_entity_poly.pdbx_seq_one_letter_code
_entity_poly.pdbx_strand_id
1 'polypeptide(L)'
;MVKGIAFFLESIPDVIFIFSTQLFVIWVFKKTDLLIVNPVAGFDNVYVLPIVMISILPSILLFQMTFLAFTEEKDKPYVEYALAKGLSKTAVLWRHMFRNALITVFSNDQYLFWFMLSNLLVAEYLFNIFPKEVSHF
;
A
#
# COMPACT_ATOMS: atom_id res chain seq x y z
N MET A 1 -10.28 -2.27 16.46
CA MET A 1 -10.76 -1.23 15.52
C MET A 1 -9.89 -1.18 14.27
N VAL A 2 -8.60 -0.85 14.37
CA VAL A 2 -7.69 -0.73 13.21
C VAL A 2 -7.64 -1.99 12.34
N LYS A 3 -7.46 -3.19 12.93
CA LYS A 3 -7.49 -4.47 12.19
C LYS A 3 -8.81 -4.70 11.44
N GLY A 4 -9.95 -4.30 12.01
CA GLY A 4 -11.27 -4.51 11.40
C GLY A 4 -11.51 -3.62 10.18
N ILE A 5 -11.04 -2.37 10.23
CA ILE A 5 -11.10 -1.44 9.09
C ILE A 5 -10.22 -1.97 7.95
N ALA A 6 -9.03 -2.42 8.30
CA ALA A 6 -8.05 -2.88 7.33
C ALA A 6 -8.50 -4.19 6.64
N PHE A 7 -9.08 -5.13 7.40
CA PHE A 7 -9.72 -6.33 6.87
C PHE A 7 -10.92 -6.03 5.95
N PHE A 8 -11.74 -5.03 6.30
CA PHE A 8 -12.85 -4.60 5.44
C PHE A 8 -12.35 -4.01 4.11
N LEU A 9 -11.27 -3.22 4.15
CA LEU A 9 -10.65 -2.65 2.95
C LEU A 9 -10.04 -3.73 2.05
N GLU A 10 -9.43 -4.77 2.63
CA GLU A 10 -8.92 -5.93 1.88
C GLU A 10 -10.01 -6.80 1.27
N SER A 11 -11.21 -6.81 1.86
CA SER A 11 -12.33 -7.59 1.34
C SER A 11 -12.87 -7.03 0.01
N ILE A 12 -12.50 -5.80 -0.34
CA ILE A 12 -12.87 -5.17 -1.61
C ILE A 12 -11.88 -5.67 -2.68
N PRO A 13 -12.37 -6.22 -3.81
CA PRO A 13 -11.51 -6.53 -4.94
C PRO A 13 -10.72 -5.30 -5.40
N ASP A 14 -9.43 -5.49 -5.63
CA ASP A 14 -8.50 -4.47 -6.11
C ASP A 14 -8.99 -3.74 -7.37
N VAL A 15 -9.54 -4.48 -8.34
CA VAL A 15 -10.16 -3.91 -9.55
C VAL A 15 -11.32 -2.97 -9.22
N ILE A 16 -12.17 -3.34 -8.25
CA ILE A 16 -13.31 -2.50 -7.83
C ILE A 16 -12.80 -1.23 -7.15
N PHE A 17 -11.74 -1.33 -6.36
CA PHE A 17 -11.12 -0.17 -5.71
C PHE A 17 -10.53 0.81 -6.74
N ILE A 18 -9.77 0.32 -7.71
CA ILE A 18 -9.18 1.15 -8.77
C ILE A 18 -10.28 1.81 -9.60
N PHE A 19 -11.28 1.03 -10.04
CA PHE A 19 -12.40 1.54 -10.85
C PHE A 19 -13.23 2.59 -10.11
N SER A 20 -13.55 2.35 -8.83
CA SER A 20 -14.31 3.30 -8.01
C SER A 20 -13.55 4.61 -7.83
N THR A 21 -12.23 4.53 -7.62
CA THR A 21 -11.41 5.73 -7.44
C THR A 21 -11.25 6.48 -8.76
N GLN A 22 -11.16 5.79 -9.90
CA GLN A 22 -11.17 6.42 -11.22
C GLN A 22 -12.47 7.19 -11.47
N LEU A 23 -13.64 6.60 -11.17
CA LEU A 23 -14.93 7.30 -11.27
C LEU A 23 -14.98 8.53 -10.36
N PHE A 24 -14.46 8.43 -9.14
CA PHE A 24 -14.38 9.53 -8.21
C PHE A 24 -13.52 10.68 -8.76
N VAL A 25 -12.33 10.39 -9.30
CA VAL A 25 -11.46 11.40 -9.92
C VAL A 25 -12.14 12.07 -11.10
N ILE A 26 -12.81 11.31 -11.99
CA ILE A 26 -13.57 11.86 -13.11
C ILE A 26 -14.71 12.77 -12.62
N TRP A 27 -15.41 12.38 -11.55
CA TRP A 27 -16.47 13.18 -10.96
C TRP A 27 -15.96 14.50 -10.38
N VAL A 28 -14.84 14.47 -9.63
CA VAL A 28 -14.19 15.68 -9.10
C VAL A 28 -13.74 16.58 -10.24
N PHE A 29 -13.11 16.01 -11.27
CA PHE A 29 -12.65 16.73 -12.44
C PHE A 29 -13.78 17.50 -13.14
N LYS A 30 -14.92 16.84 -13.38
CA LYS A 30 -16.12 17.48 -13.96
C LYS A 30 -16.71 18.60 -13.10
N LYS A 31 -16.47 18.60 -11.78
CA LYS A 31 -17.01 19.58 -10.85
C LYS A 31 -16.12 20.79 -10.61
N THR A 32 -14.81 20.63 -10.76
CA THR A 32 -13.82 21.66 -10.40
C THR A 32 -13.16 22.34 -11.59
N ASP A 33 -13.34 21.82 -12.82
CA ASP A 33 -12.70 22.32 -14.06
C ASP A 33 -11.16 22.50 -13.95
N LEU A 34 -10.58 21.90 -12.91
CA LEU A 34 -9.19 22.01 -12.51
C LEU A 34 -8.47 20.75 -12.97
N LEU A 35 -7.73 20.87 -14.07
CA LEU A 35 -6.72 19.92 -14.57
C LEU A 35 -5.49 19.90 -13.64
N ILE A 36 -5.69 19.53 -12.37
CA ILE A 36 -4.55 19.29 -11.46
C ILE A 36 -3.83 18.00 -11.87
N VAL A 37 -4.57 17.00 -12.35
CA VAL A 37 -4.04 15.79 -12.98
C VAL A 37 -4.97 15.42 -14.12
N ASN A 38 -4.44 15.30 -15.33
CA ASN A 38 -5.24 14.87 -16.47
C ASN A 38 -5.61 13.39 -16.26
N PRO A 39 -6.89 13.02 -16.11
CA PRO A 39 -7.28 11.64 -15.81
C PRO A 39 -7.07 10.68 -17.00
N VAL A 40 -6.77 11.20 -18.20
CA VAL A 40 -6.72 10.45 -19.48
C VAL A 40 -5.58 10.87 -20.41
N ALA A 41 -4.71 11.83 -20.05
CA ALA A 41 -3.61 12.17 -20.94
C ALA A 41 -2.61 11.02 -20.97
N GLY A 42 -2.23 10.62 -22.18
CA GLY A 42 -1.13 9.71 -22.42
C GLY A 42 0.22 10.31 -22.00
N PHE A 43 1.21 10.18 -22.87
CA PHE A 43 2.64 10.24 -22.55
C PHE A 43 3.24 11.52 -21.93
N ASP A 44 2.50 12.62 -21.76
CA ASP A 44 3.01 13.85 -21.14
C ASP A 44 2.61 13.93 -19.64
N ASN A 45 3.42 13.30 -18.79
CA ASN A 45 3.45 13.44 -17.31
C ASN A 45 2.15 13.11 -16.54
N VAL A 46 1.64 11.88 -16.67
CA VAL A 46 0.42 11.42 -15.95
C VAL A 46 0.65 10.18 -15.08
N TYR A 47 1.89 9.85 -14.71
CA TYR A 47 2.15 8.65 -13.89
C TYR A 47 1.78 8.79 -12.42
N VAL A 48 1.63 10.02 -11.90
CA VAL A 48 1.38 10.28 -10.48
C VAL A 48 0.08 9.64 -10.00
N LEU A 49 -1.02 9.84 -10.72
CA LEU A 49 -2.32 9.30 -10.31
C LEU A 49 -2.35 7.76 -10.32
N PRO A 50 -1.97 7.06 -11.39
CA PRO A 50 -1.85 5.60 -11.40
C PRO A 50 -0.93 5.08 -10.30
N ILE A 51 0.24 5.68 -10.09
CA ILE A 51 1.19 5.26 -9.04
C ILE A 51 0.55 5.39 -7.66
N VAL A 52 -0.07 6.53 -7.36
CA VAL A 52 -0.76 6.74 -6.07
C VAL A 52 -1.87 5.70 -5.91
N MET A 53 -2.67 5.46 -6.95
CA MET A 53 -3.76 4.47 -6.89
C MET A 53 -3.26 3.05 -6.60
N ILE A 54 -2.24 2.59 -7.33
CA ILE A 54 -1.66 1.25 -7.14
C ILE A 54 -0.99 1.15 -5.77
N SER A 55 -0.42 2.24 -5.23
CA SER A 55 0.31 2.23 -3.96
C SER A 55 -0.58 2.15 -2.71
N ILE A 56 -1.86 2.52 -2.79
CA ILE A 56 -2.75 2.60 -1.62
C ILE A 56 -2.97 1.23 -0.97
N LEU A 57 -3.36 0.21 -1.75
CA LEU A 57 -3.63 -1.14 -1.23
C LEU A 57 -2.37 -1.82 -0.65
N PRO A 58 -1.21 -1.85 -1.34
CA PRO A 58 0.04 -2.35 -0.78
C PRO A 58 0.46 -1.60 0.49
N SER A 59 0.20 -0.29 0.59
CA SER A 59 0.51 0.47 1.79
C SER A 59 -0.36 0.06 2.99
N ILE A 60 -1.64 -0.21 2.76
CA ILE A 60 -2.55 -0.75 3.77
C ILE A 60 -2.07 -2.12 4.24
N LEU A 61 -1.70 -3.00 3.32
CA LEU A 61 -1.14 -4.33 3.61
C LEU A 61 0.15 -4.23 4.43
N LEU A 62 1.09 -3.38 4.00
CA LEU A 62 2.36 -3.16 4.68
C LEU A 62 2.15 -2.62 6.11
N PHE A 63 1.21 -1.68 6.29
CA PHE A 63 0.86 -1.16 7.60
C PHE A 63 0.31 -2.26 8.51
N GLN A 64 -0.56 -3.13 8.00
CA GLN A 64 -1.10 -4.25 8.77
C GLN A 64 -0.03 -5.26 9.17
N MET A 65 0.83 -5.66 8.23
CA MET A 65 1.96 -6.56 8.50
C MET A 65 2.88 -5.97 9.57
N THR A 66 3.20 -4.68 9.44
CA THR A 66 4.03 -3.96 10.41
C THR A 66 3.36 -3.93 11.78
N PHE A 67 2.08 -3.55 11.85
CA PHE A 67 1.34 -3.50 13.09
C PHE A 67 1.24 -4.87 13.78
N LEU A 68 1.00 -5.93 13.01
CA LEU A 68 0.99 -7.30 13.51
C LEU A 68 2.36 -7.70 14.05
N ALA A 69 3.42 -7.46 13.29
CA ALA A 69 4.79 -7.77 13.69
C ALA A 69 5.14 -7.08 15.02
N PHE A 70 4.83 -5.78 15.18
CA PHE A 70 5.07 -5.08 16.45
C PHE A 70 4.20 -5.60 17.61
N THR A 71 2.96 -6.00 17.33
CA THR A 71 2.07 -6.57 18.34
C THR A 71 2.61 -7.89 18.86
N GLU A 72 3.00 -8.79 17.95
CA GLU A 72 3.60 -10.09 18.30
C GLU A 72 4.95 -9.90 19.01
N GLU A 73 5.76 -8.94 18.57
CA GLU A 73 7.07 -8.67 19.13
C GLU A 73 6.98 -8.19 20.59
N LYS A 74 5.93 -7.42 20.91
CA LYS A 74 5.68 -6.88 22.26
C LYS A 74 5.46 -7.98 23.30
N ASP A 75 4.84 -9.08 22.90
CA ASP A 75 4.45 -10.18 23.79
C ASP A 75 5.57 -11.23 23.94
N LYS A 76 6.76 -10.99 23.37
CA LYS A 76 7.90 -11.92 23.45
C LYS A 76 8.65 -11.83 24.80
N PRO A 77 9.13 -12.95 25.36
CA PRO A 77 9.82 -12.99 26.66
C PRO A 77 11.04 -12.08 26.78
N TYR A 78 11.75 -11.83 25.68
CA TYR A 78 12.93 -10.97 25.73
C TYR A 78 12.55 -9.48 25.99
N VAL A 79 11.35 -9.05 25.59
CA VAL A 79 10.84 -7.70 25.84
C VAL A 79 10.58 -7.54 27.33
N GLU A 80 9.90 -8.51 27.94
CA GLU A 80 9.66 -8.55 29.38
C GLU A 80 10.97 -8.56 30.17
N TYR A 81 11.93 -9.40 29.77
CA TYR A 81 13.26 -9.45 30.38
C TYR A 81 14.03 -8.13 30.27
N ALA A 82 13.99 -7.47 29.11
CA ALA A 82 14.64 -6.19 28.90
C ALA A 82 14.04 -5.10 29.80
N LEU A 83 12.71 -5.06 29.94
CA LEU A 83 12.02 -4.15 30.84
C LEU A 83 12.36 -4.44 32.32
N ALA A 84 12.41 -5.71 32.72
CA ALA A 84 12.79 -6.12 34.07
C ALA A 84 14.25 -5.74 34.42
N LYS A 85 15.13 -5.68 33.42
CA LYS A 85 16.49 -5.15 33.54
C LYS A 85 16.60 -3.62 33.66
N GLY A 86 15.48 -2.91 33.61
CA GLY A 86 15.44 -1.45 33.73
C GLY A 86 15.67 -0.69 32.43
N LEU A 87 15.63 -1.35 31.26
CA LEU A 87 15.65 -0.64 29.98
C LEU A 87 14.35 0.17 29.81
N SER A 88 14.48 1.39 29.28
CA SER A 88 13.31 2.21 28.97
C SER A 88 12.49 1.61 27.83
N LYS A 89 11.17 1.79 27.85
CA LYS A 89 10.27 1.32 26.79
C LYS A 89 10.71 1.79 25.40
N THR A 90 11.21 3.02 25.29
CA THR A 90 11.74 3.60 24.05
C THR A 90 13.00 2.88 23.56
N ALA A 91 13.92 2.53 24.48
CA ALA A 91 15.11 1.77 24.14
C ALA A 91 14.76 0.36 23.66
N VAL A 92 13.81 -0.31 24.33
CA VAL A 92 13.35 -1.64 23.92
C VAL A 92 12.67 -1.61 22.56
N LEU A 93 11.83 -0.60 22.31
CA LEU A 93 11.15 -0.41 21.03
C LEU A 93 12.15 -0.24 19.89
N TRP A 94 13.05 0.74 19.96
CA TRP A 94 13.94 1.06 18.82
C TRP A 94 15.09 0.07 18.65
N ARG A 95 15.66 -0.44 19.75
CA ARG A 95 16.86 -1.29 19.69
C ARG A 95 16.56 -2.77 19.48
N HIS A 96 15.40 -3.24 19.96
CA HIS A 96 15.04 -4.65 19.90
C HIS A 96 13.81 -4.88 19.02
N MET A 97 12.68 -4.29 19.37
CA MET A 97 11.42 -4.61 18.69
C MET A 97 11.43 -4.16 17.22
N PHE A 98 11.88 -2.93 16.93
CA PHE A 98 11.93 -2.39 15.57
C PHE A 98 12.82 -3.23 14.65
N ARG A 99 14.03 -3.58 15.10
CA ARG A 99 14.95 -4.43 14.33
C ARG A 99 14.36 -5.81 14.03
N ASN A 100 13.69 -6.41 15.00
CA ASN A 100 13.08 -7.73 14.82
C ASN A 100 11.82 -7.67 13.96
N ALA A 101 10.96 -6.68 14.17
CA ALA A 101 9.76 -6.46 13.38
C ALA A 101 10.09 -6.20 11.90
N LEU A 102 11.18 -5.48 11.60
CA LEU A 102 11.64 -5.29 10.22
C LEU A 102 11.97 -6.61 9.52
N ILE A 103 12.62 -7.57 10.20
CA ILE A 103 12.92 -8.88 9.62
C ILE A 103 11.61 -9.58 9.21
N THR A 104 10.60 -9.55 10.09
CA THR A 104 9.27 -10.13 9.80
C THR A 104 8.58 -9.44 8.62
N VAL A 105 8.63 -8.11 8.56
CA VAL A 105 8.03 -7.33 7.46
C VAL A 105 8.73 -7.61 6.13
N PHE A 106 10.07 -7.57 6.09
CA PHE A 106 10.83 -7.86 4.88
C PHE A 106 10.72 -9.31 4.45
N SER A 107 10.43 -10.25 5.35
CA SER A 107 10.16 -11.65 4.95
C SER A 107 8.92 -11.78 4.05
N ASN A 108 8.05 -10.77 4.00
CA ASN A 108 6.84 -10.72 3.18
C ASN A 108 6.96 -9.75 1.99
N ASP A 109 8.14 -9.19 1.74
CA ASP A 109 8.36 -8.21 0.66
C ASP A 109 8.07 -8.80 -0.72
N GLN A 110 8.44 -10.05 -0.96
CA GLN A 110 8.20 -10.78 -2.20
C GLN A 110 6.71 -10.81 -2.54
N TYR A 111 5.85 -11.05 -1.55
CA TYR A 111 4.40 -11.05 -1.75
C TYR A 111 3.90 -9.66 -2.17
N LEU A 112 4.33 -8.60 -1.49
CA LEU A 112 3.94 -7.23 -1.82
C LEU A 112 4.40 -6.84 -3.24
N PHE A 113 5.61 -7.26 -3.64
CA PHE A 113 6.12 -7.04 -4.99
C PHE A 113 5.26 -7.73 -6.05
N TRP A 114 4.95 -9.01 -5.88
CA TRP A 114 4.09 -9.75 -6.82
C TRP A 114 2.69 -9.15 -6.90
N PHE A 115 2.13 -8.75 -5.76
CA PHE A 115 0.85 -8.09 -5.68
C PHE A 115 0.82 -6.77 -6.45
N MET A 116 1.84 -5.93 -6.29
CA MET A 116 1.99 -4.68 -7.05
C MET A 116 2.15 -4.93 -8.54
N LEU A 117 2.95 -5.92 -8.94
CA LEU A 117 3.16 -6.25 -10.35
C LEU A 117 1.87 -6.74 -11.03
N SER A 118 1.09 -7.57 -10.33
CA SER A 118 -0.23 -8.03 -10.80
C SER A 118 -1.20 -6.86 -11.00
N ASN A 119 -1.17 -5.88 -10.10
CA ASN A 119 -2.04 -4.70 -10.15
C ASN A 119 -1.59 -3.64 -11.17
N LEU A 120 -0.31 -3.64 -11.54
CA LEU A 120 0.23 -2.70 -12.52
C LEU A 120 -0.45 -2.84 -13.88
N LEU A 121 -0.64 -4.08 -14.37
CA LEU A 121 -1.32 -4.33 -15.64
C LEU A 121 -2.75 -3.77 -15.65
N VAL A 122 -3.50 -4.00 -14.56
CA VAL A 122 -4.87 -3.48 -14.43
C VAL A 122 -4.89 -1.95 -14.51
N ALA A 123 -3.94 -1.30 -13.85
CA ALA A 123 -3.82 0.15 -13.92
C ALA A 123 -3.41 0.64 -15.31
N GLU A 124 -2.49 -0.02 -16.00
CA GLU A 124 -2.10 0.34 -17.37
C GLU A 124 -3.28 0.31 -18.35
N TYR A 125 -4.14 -0.72 -18.22
CA TYR A 125 -5.37 -0.81 -19.01
C TYR A 125 -6.40 0.26 -18.63
N LEU A 126 -6.66 0.45 -17.33
CA LEU A 126 -7.69 1.40 -16.86
C LEU A 126 -7.32 2.87 -17.11
N PHE A 127 -6.04 3.20 -17.03
CA PHE A 127 -5.52 4.55 -17.31
C PHE A 127 -5.08 4.75 -18.77
N ASN A 128 -5.26 3.74 -19.64
CA ASN A 128 -4.90 3.79 -21.06
C ASN A 128 -3.41 4.19 -21.29
N ILE A 129 -2.54 3.69 -20.40
CA ILE A 129 -1.08 3.87 -20.45
C ILE A 129 -0.43 2.78 -21.31
N PHE A 130 -1.15 1.69 -21.58
CA PHE A 130 -0.66 0.57 -22.37
C PHE A 130 -0.13 1.03 -23.75
N PRO A 131 1.08 0.60 -24.18
CA PRO A 131 1.67 1.02 -25.44
C PRO A 131 0.78 0.66 -26.64
N LYS A 132 0.37 1.66 -27.42
CA LYS A 132 -0.45 1.47 -28.64
C LYS A 132 0.31 0.83 -29.82
N GLU A 133 1.60 0.57 -29.69
CA GLU A 133 2.42 -0.03 -30.77
C GLU A 133 2.11 -1.51 -31.03
N VAL A 134 1.43 -2.19 -30.10
CA VAL A 134 1.14 -3.63 -30.21
C VAL A 134 -0.27 -3.90 -30.78
N SER A 135 -1.12 -2.88 -30.96
CA SER A 135 -2.50 -3.05 -31.43
C SER A 135 -2.68 -3.06 -32.96
N HIS A 136 -1.59 -3.18 -33.71
CA HIS A 136 -1.60 -3.24 -35.19
C HIS A 136 -1.12 -4.59 -35.77
N PHE A 137 -1.07 -5.64 -34.95
CA PHE A 137 -0.82 -7.01 -35.40
C PHE A 137 -2.04 -7.89 -35.18
#